data_AF-A0A380P7L0-F1
#
_entry.id   AF-A0A380P7L0-F1
#
_cell.length_a   1.000
_cell.length_b   1.000
_cell.length_c   1.000
_cell.angle_alpha   90.00
_cell.angle_beta   90.00
_cell.angle_gamma   90.00
#
_symmetry.space_group_name_H-M   'P 1'
#
loop_
_entity.id
_entity.type
_entity.pdbx_description
1 polymer ?
#
loop_
_entity_poly.entity_id
_entity_poly.type
_entity_poly.pdbx_seq_one_letter_code
_entity_poly.pdbx_strand_id
1 'polypeptide(L)' 'MKIKETLNLGKTKFPMRGNLPQKEAERENNWFENKVYESANN' A
#
# COMPACT_ATOMS: atom_id res chain seq x y z
N MET A 1 -25.61 -19.80 12.45
CA MET A 1 -24.74 -18.66 12.06
C MET A 1 -23.41 -18.78 12.79
N LYS A 2 -22.28 -18.55 12.13
CA LYS A 2 -20.98 -18.53 12.81
C LYS A 2 -20.75 -17.13 13.37
N ILE A 3 -20.43 -17.03 14.67
CA ILE A 3 -20.19 -15.75 15.39
C ILE A 3 -19.13 -14.88 14.69
N LYS A 4 -18.17 -15.50 14.00
CA LYS A 4 -17.13 -14.82 13.22
C LYS A 4 -17.68 -13.91 12.10
N GLU A 5 -18.83 -14.25 11.53
CA GLU A 5 -19.45 -13.51 10.41
C GLU A 5 -20.29 -12.32 10.89
N THR A 6 -20.70 -12.32 12.16
CA THR A 6 -21.53 -11.27 12.77
C THR A 6 -20.70 -10.20 13.48
N LEU A 7 -19.37 -10.35 13.53
CA LEU A 7 -18.45 -9.42 14.15
C LEU A 7 -17.94 -8.39 13.13
N ASN A 8 -18.03 -7.10 13.46
CA ASN A 8 -17.50 -5.99 12.65
C ASN A 8 -15.98 -5.83 12.84
N LEU A 9 -15.22 -6.86 12.48
CA LEU A 9 -13.76 -6.81 12.52
C LEU A 9 -13.22 -5.95 11.37
N GLY A 10 -12.25 -5.10 11.69
CA GLY A 10 -11.50 -4.36 10.68
C GLY A 10 -10.78 -5.31 9.73
N LYS A 11 -10.98 -5.12 8.42
CA LYS A 11 -10.30 -5.87 7.37
C LYS A 11 -9.45 -4.90 6.56
N THR A 12 -8.19 -5.26 6.35
CA THR A 12 -7.27 -4.47 5.53
C THR A 12 -6.53 -5.37 4.55
N LYS A 13 -6.24 -4.82 3.36
CA LYS A 13 -5.32 -5.44 2.39
C LYS A 13 -3.86 -5.12 2.73
N PHE A 14 -3.61 -4.22 3.68
CA PHE A 14 -2.28 -3.85 4.11
C PHE A 14 -1.57 -5.06 4.72
N PRO A 15 -0.40 -5.47 4.19
CA PRO A 15 0.31 -6.63 4.72
C PRO A 15 0.92 -6.29 6.08
N MET A 16 0.89 -7.25 7.00
CA MET A 16 1.51 -7.08 8.32
C MET A 16 3.04 -6.97 8.24
N ARG A 17 3.66 -7.46 7.17
CA ARG A 17 5.11 -7.35 6.91
C ARG A 17 5.35 -6.52 5.64
N GLY A 18 6.34 -5.63 5.69
CA GLY A 18 6.55 -4.64 4.63
C GLY A 18 7.10 -5.19 3.31
N ASN A 19 7.84 -6.30 3.32
CA ASN A 19 8.59 -6.79 2.15
C ASN A 19 9.36 -5.67 1.43
N LEU A 20 10.06 -4.84 2.22
CA LEU A 20 10.64 -3.56 1.78
C LEU A 20 11.56 -3.68 0.54
N PRO A 21 12.47 -4.68 0.44
CA PRO A 21 13.39 -4.77 -0.69
C PRO A 21 12.70 -4.83 -2.06
N GLN A 22 11.48 -5.35 -2.12
CA GLN A 22 10.68 -5.39 -3.35
C GLN A 22 9.74 -4.18 -3.46
N LYS A 23 9.06 -3.83 -2.36
CA LYS A 23 8.01 -2.80 -2.36
C LYS A 23 8.54 -1.39 -2.53
N GLU A 24 9.76 -1.11 -2.08
CA GLU A 24 10.40 0.20 -2.23
C GLU A 24 10.82 0.43 -3.69
N ALA A 25 11.45 -0.56 -4.33
CA ALA A 25 11.81 -0.48 -5.74
C ALA A 25 10.58 -0.27 -6.66
N GLU A 26 9.49 -1.00 -6.42
CA GLU A 26 8.21 -0.81 -7.15
C GLU A 26 7.66 0.62 -6.97
N ARG A 27 7.79 1.18 -5.76
CA ARG A 27 7.29 2.51 -5.41
C ARG A 27 8.11 3.61 -6.07
N GLU A 28 9.44 3.50 -6.06
CA GLU A 28 10.34 4.46 -6.70
C GLU A 28 10.09 4.53 -8.22
N ASN A 29 9.92 3.39 -8.88
CA ASN A 29 9.57 3.33 -10.30
C ASN A 29 8.24 4.05 -10.58
N ASN A 30 7.23 3.83 -9.75
CA ASN A 30 5.94 4.49 -9.91
C ASN A 30 6.04 6.02 -9.74
N TRP A 31 6.86 6.50 -8.81
CA TRP A 31 7.10 7.94 -8.64
C TRP A 31 7.82 8.55 -9.83
N PHE A 32 8.77 7.82 -10.41
CA PHE A 32 9.48 8.23 -11.61
C PHE A 32 8.54 8.30 -12.82
N GLU A 33 7.76 7.25 -13.07
CA GLU A 33 6.77 7.21 -14.16
C GLU A 33 5.74 8.35 -14.06
N ASN A 34 5.30 8.64 -12.85
CA ASN A 34 4.30 9.68 -12.58
C ASN A 34 4.91 11.09 -12.41
N LYS A 35 6.22 11.26 -12.63
CA LYS A 35 6.91 12.57 -12.55
C LYS A 35 6.60 13.32 -11.24
N VAL A 36 6.48 12.59 -10.13
CA VAL A 36 6.01 13.14 -8.83
C VAL A 36 6.89 14.29 -8.34
N TYR A 37 8.19 14.23 -8.60
CA TYR A 37 9.11 15.31 -8.22
C TYR A 37 8.93 16.59 -9.06
N GLU A 38 8.52 16.49 -10.32
CA GLU A 38 8.27 17.66 -11.17
C GLU A 38 6.97 18.35 -10.74
N SER A 39 5.94 17.56 -10.36
CA SER A 39 4.66 18.10 -9.89
C SER A 39 4.74 18.71 -8.49
N ALA A 40 5.64 18.24 -7.63
CA ALA A 40 5.83 18.79 -6.29
C ALA A 40 6.60 20.13 -6.27
N ASN A 41 7.29 20.49 -7.35
CA ASN A 41 8.13 21.68 -7.45
C ASN A 41 7.50 22.84 -8.25
N ASN A 42 6.27 22.68 -8.73
CA ASN A 42 5.44 23.74 -9.32
C ASN A 42 4.41 24.25 -8.31
#